data_AF-A0A1H0B1R9-F1
#
_entry.id   AF-A0A1H0B1R9-F1
#
_cell.length_a   1.000
_cell.length_b   1.000
_cell.length_c   1.000
_cell.angle_alpha   90.00
_cell.angle_beta   90.00
_cell.angle_gamma   90.00
#
_symmetry.space_group_name_H-M   'P 1'
#
loop_
_entity.id
_entity.type
_entity.pdbx_description
1 polymer ?
#
loop_
_entity_poly.entity_id
_entity_poly.type
_entity_poly.pdbx_seq_one_letter_code
_entity_poly.pdbx_strand_id
1 'polypeptide(L)'
;MQSHNYVPNVSGWKLDKVTGEFEINSPKISVGSLPEQPQMITVTAGEWAASDLPASAIEHYAFIGAEIFKIPAEYRESAQLTTQDESYDPGFADIRTTLTYQRPETADEAKSRASAARLPEYSIKKQGDTLTFLYDGVPRIVLGNLDKADEKIETPFAVEGDQVSLAQAFIDAGKLSPDWGLRTTTNAAGQMIVAGVGMDLDEDPIEKFVDALGRTGCDAENDKSKLADQFRSAISETELGKALAARIEHEITTRVSADTQLAARIGALEVHAAHANEMLDRLFDCVSQLTAVVTSK
;
A
#
# COMPACT_ATOMS: atom_id res chain seq x y z
N MET A 1 -2.56 18.42 35.14
CA MET A 1 -3.56 17.44 34.65
C MET A 1 -2.93 16.08 34.73
N GLN A 2 -3.66 15.04 35.11
CA GLN A 2 -3.10 13.70 35.16
C GLN A 2 -4.19 12.66 34.91
N SER A 3 -3.79 11.48 34.48
CA SER A 3 -4.69 10.33 34.41
C SER A 3 -5.06 9.84 35.81
N HIS A 4 -6.19 9.16 35.89
CA HIS A 4 -6.71 8.58 37.14
C HIS A 4 -5.81 7.48 37.73
N ASN A 5 -4.93 6.89 36.92
CA ASN A 5 -4.00 5.82 37.29
C ASN A 5 -2.52 6.29 37.32
N TYR A 6 -2.29 7.60 37.44
CA TYR A 6 -0.92 8.12 37.48
C TYR A 6 -0.20 7.70 38.77
N VAL A 7 0.93 7.01 38.59
CA VAL A 7 1.91 6.66 39.61
C VAL A 7 3.28 7.07 39.04
N PRO A 8 4.03 7.97 39.70
CA PRO A 8 5.32 8.45 39.19
C PRO A 8 6.25 7.29 38.84
N ASN A 9 6.87 7.35 37.67
CA ASN A 9 7.75 6.30 37.12
C ASN A 9 7.14 4.89 36.96
N VAL A 10 5.82 4.72 37.09
CA VAL A 10 5.18 3.40 37.06
C VAL A 10 4.01 3.33 36.06
N SER A 11 3.04 4.23 36.14
CA SER A 11 1.84 4.18 35.28
C SER A 11 1.16 5.54 35.08
N GLY A 12 0.29 5.64 34.07
CA GLY A 12 -0.52 6.80 33.76
C GLY A 12 0.21 7.94 33.04
N TRP A 13 -0.40 9.11 32.97
CA TRP A 13 0.22 10.31 32.40
C TRP A 13 0.00 11.51 33.31
N LYS A 14 0.92 12.46 33.28
CA LYS A 14 0.85 13.74 33.99
C LYS A 14 1.34 14.85 33.08
N LEU A 15 0.57 15.94 33.03
CA LEU A 15 0.95 17.22 32.46
C LEU A 15 0.99 18.25 33.58
N ASP A 16 2.18 18.71 33.94
CA ASP A 16 2.34 19.89 34.78
C ASP A 16 1.93 21.14 33.99
N LYS A 17 0.95 21.88 34.51
CA LYS A 17 0.40 23.06 33.82
C LYS A 17 1.25 24.32 34.05
N VAL A 18 2.13 24.32 35.05
CA VAL A 18 2.96 25.47 35.41
C VAL A 18 4.30 25.37 34.70
N THR A 19 4.92 24.18 34.68
CA THR A 19 6.22 23.95 34.02
C THR A 19 6.08 23.46 32.57
N GLY A 20 4.89 22.99 32.17
CA GLY A 20 4.68 22.37 30.86
C GLY A 20 5.35 21.01 30.70
N GLU A 21 5.75 20.37 31.80
CA GLU A 21 6.32 19.03 31.79
C GLU A 21 5.23 17.99 31.53
N PHE A 22 5.48 17.11 30.56
CA PHE A 22 4.57 16.02 30.20
C PHE A 22 5.28 14.68 30.39
N GLU A 23 4.70 13.84 31.25
CA GLU A 23 5.19 12.52 31.62
C GLU A 23 4.14 11.49 31.21
N ILE A 24 4.54 10.47 30.44
CA ILE A 24 3.73 9.28 30.20
C ILE A 24 4.51 8.09 30.74
N ASN A 25 3.94 7.42 31.74
CA ASN A 25 4.40 6.13 32.23
C ASN A 25 3.39 5.09 31.79
N SER A 26 3.76 4.17 30.92
CA SER A 26 2.96 2.97 30.74
C SER A 26 3.91 1.77 30.72
N PRO A 27 3.58 0.68 31.43
CA PRO A 27 4.28 -0.59 31.23
C PRO A 27 4.06 -1.14 29.80
N LYS A 28 3.12 -0.55 29.04
CA LYS A 28 2.78 -0.88 27.66
C LYS A 28 2.47 0.40 26.88
N ILE A 29 3.49 1.19 26.51
CA ILE A 29 3.34 2.05 25.31
C ILE A 29 3.68 1.15 24.12
N SER A 30 2.77 0.23 23.82
CA SER A 30 2.87 -0.65 22.66
C SER A 30 2.18 0.02 21.48
N VAL A 31 2.83 0.99 20.85
CA VAL A 31 2.42 1.38 19.50
C VAL A 31 3.04 0.34 18.57
N GLY A 32 2.30 -0.75 18.31
CA GLY A 32 2.67 -1.75 17.30
C GLY A 32 3.38 -3.03 17.77
N SER A 33 3.51 -3.32 19.08
CA SER A 33 4.12 -4.60 19.49
C SER A 33 3.14 -5.77 19.30
N LEU A 34 3.51 -6.74 18.45
CA LEU A 34 2.73 -7.98 18.27
C LEU A 34 2.75 -8.84 19.56
N PRO A 35 1.68 -9.57 19.89
CA PRO A 35 1.59 -10.34 21.14
C PRO A 35 2.70 -11.40 21.29
N GLU A 36 3.30 -11.51 22.47
CA GLU A 36 4.39 -12.50 22.71
C GLU A 36 3.91 -13.95 22.75
N GLN A 37 2.61 -14.17 22.91
CA GLN A 37 2.02 -15.52 22.94
C GLN A 37 1.93 -16.12 21.53
N PRO A 38 2.16 -17.43 21.37
CA PRO A 38 1.94 -18.14 20.12
C PRO A 38 0.53 -17.94 19.57
N GLN A 39 0.43 -17.68 18.28
CA GLN A 39 -0.85 -17.47 17.58
C GLN A 39 -1.13 -18.61 16.60
N MET A 40 -2.40 -18.77 16.21
CA MET A 40 -2.73 -19.64 15.09
C MET A 40 -2.22 -19.02 13.79
N ILE A 41 -1.42 -19.77 13.06
CA ILE A 41 -0.87 -19.38 11.76
C ILE A 41 -1.32 -20.36 10.68
N THR A 42 -1.42 -19.83 9.47
CA THR A 42 -1.53 -20.63 8.25
C THR A 42 -0.13 -20.94 7.75
N VAL A 43 0.19 -22.23 7.63
CA VAL A 43 1.47 -22.71 7.13
C VAL A 43 1.26 -23.28 5.74
N THR A 44 2.05 -22.81 4.78
CA THR A 44 2.13 -23.40 3.43
C THR A 44 2.98 -24.66 3.49
N ALA A 45 2.35 -25.82 3.31
CA ALA A 45 3.03 -27.11 3.24
C ALA A 45 3.62 -27.36 1.84
N GLY A 46 3.01 -26.78 0.80
CA GLY A 46 3.52 -26.86 -0.56
C GLY A 46 2.79 -25.89 -1.50
N GLU A 47 3.49 -25.50 -2.54
CA GLU A 47 3.02 -24.60 -3.59
C GLU A 47 3.62 -25.07 -4.91
N TRP A 48 2.77 -25.25 -5.92
CA TRP A 48 3.16 -25.81 -7.21
C TRP A 48 2.48 -25.06 -8.34
N ALA A 49 3.22 -24.78 -9.41
CA ALA A 49 2.59 -24.37 -10.65
C ALA A 49 1.74 -25.52 -11.20
N ALA A 50 0.71 -25.20 -11.97
CA ALA A 50 -0.14 -26.22 -12.60
C ALA A 50 0.67 -27.19 -13.49
N SER A 51 1.79 -26.73 -14.07
CA SER A 51 2.71 -27.55 -14.85
C SER A 51 3.53 -28.55 -14.04
N ASP A 52 3.74 -28.29 -12.75
CA ASP A 52 4.54 -29.14 -11.86
C ASP A 52 3.71 -30.27 -11.25
N LEU A 53 2.38 -30.17 -11.34
CA LEU A 53 1.47 -31.19 -10.85
C LEU A 53 1.26 -32.30 -11.89
N PRO A 54 1.12 -33.57 -11.46
CA PRO A 54 0.82 -34.66 -12.37
C PRO A 54 -0.48 -34.42 -13.15
N ALA A 55 -0.44 -34.59 -14.48
CA ALA A 55 -1.62 -34.41 -15.33
C ALA A 55 -2.67 -35.53 -15.12
N SER A 56 -2.24 -36.72 -14.71
CA SER A 56 -3.12 -37.86 -14.44
C SER A 56 -3.83 -37.69 -13.10
N ALA A 57 -5.16 -37.81 -13.09
CA ALA A 57 -5.96 -37.62 -11.87
C ALA A 57 -5.54 -38.55 -10.72
N ILE A 58 -5.15 -39.80 -11.03
CA ILE A 58 -4.73 -40.76 -10.00
C ILE A 58 -3.34 -40.45 -9.44
N GLU A 59 -2.42 -39.97 -10.29
CA GLU A 59 -1.08 -39.57 -9.87
C GLU A 59 -1.13 -38.26 -9.10
N HIS A 60 -2.00 -37.33 -9.51
CA HIS A 60 -2.25 -36.07 -8.81
C HIS A 60 -2.82 -36.34 -7.41
N TYR A 61 -3.82 -37.22 -7.30
CA TYR A 61 -4.36 -37.63 -6.00
C TYR A 61 -3.29 -38.28 -5.11
N ALA A 62 -2.49 -39.20 -5.67
CA ALA A 62 -1.41 -39.84 -4.94
C ALA A 62 -0.34 -38.85 -4.46
N PHE A 63 0.03 -37.89 -5.32
CA PHE A 63 0.98 -36.82 -5.02
C PHE A 63 0.49 -35.93 -3.87
N ILE A 64 -0.70 -35.35 -4.00
CA ILE A 64 -1.28 -34.49 -2.95
C ILE A 64 -1.48 -35.27 -1.65
N GLY A 65 -1.92 -36.53 -1.74
CA GLY A 65 -2.02 -37.41 -0.59
C GLY A 65 -0.68 -37.54 0.14
N ALA A 66 0.41 -37.82 -0.59
CA ALA A 66 1.75 -37.91 -0.01
C ALA A 66 2.20 -36.60 0.66
N GLU A 67 1.91 -35.45 0.07
CA GLU A 67 2.20 -34.13 0.66
C GLU A 67 1.39 -33.88 1.94
N ILE A 68 0.11 -34.24 1.97
CA ILE A 68 -0.72 -34.17 3.19
C ILE A 68 -0.15 -35.06 4.29
N PHE A 69 0.39 -36.24 3.97
CA PHE A 69 0.99 -37.11 4.98
C PHE A 69 2.27 -36.55 5.61
N LYS A 70 2.94 -35.59 4.97
CA LYS A 70 4.06 -34.86 5.58
C LYS A 70 3.61 -33.86 6.66
N ILE A 71 2.37 -33.39 6.61
CA ILE A 71 1.78 -32.53 7.64
C ILE A 71 1.60 -33.35 8.93
N PRO A 72 1.93 -32.80 10.12
CA PRO A 72 1.71 -33.49 11.40
C PRO A 72 0.24 -33.92 11.55
N ALA A 73 0.03 -35.12 12.10
CA ALA A 73 -1.27 -35.79 12.09
C ALA A 73 -2.36 -34.94 12.77
N GLU A 74 -2.01 -34.24 13.84
CA GLU A 74 -2.88 -33.34 14.62
C GLU A 74 -3.36 -32.10 13.85
N TYR A 75 -2.74 -31.75 12.72
CA TYR A 75 -3.11 -30.57 11.92
C TYR A 75 -3.69 -30.93 10.55
N ARG A 76 -3.67 -32.20 10.14
CA ARG A 76 -4.14 -32.63 8.81
C ARG A 76 -5.60 -32.30 8.53
N GLU A 77 -6.45 -32.31 9.56
CA GLU A 77 -7.88 -31.95 9.41
C GLU A 77 -8.08 -30.49 8.99
N SER A 78 -7.13 -29.61 9.30
CA SER A 78 -7.16 -28.21 8.89
C SER A 78 -6.54 -27.95 7.51
N ALA A 79 -6.00 -29.00 6.86
CA ALA A 79 -5.31 -28.85 5.60
C ALA A 79 -6.29 -28.50 4.46
N GLN A 80 -5.95 -27.50 3.66
CA GLN A 80 -6.75 -26.99 2.55
C GLN A 80 -5.92 -26.87 1.29
N LEU A 81 -6.49 -27.33 0.18
CA LEU A 81 -5.94 -27.17 -1.14
C LEU A 81 -6.68 -26.02 -1.85
N THR A 82 -5.95 -25.02 -2.32
CA THR A 82 -6.50 -23.90 -3.07
C THR A 82 -5.79 -23.77 -4.40
N THR A 83 -6.54 -23.55 -5.48
CA THR A 83 -5.98 -23.24 -6.80
C THR A 83 -6.36 -21.81 -7.16
N GLN A 84 -5.38 -20.98 -7.45
CA GLN A 84 -5.56 -19.56 -7.77
C GLN A 84 -4.77 -19.21 -9.05
N ASP A 85 -5.29 -18.25 -9.80
CA ASP A 85 -4.60 -17.66 -10.95
C ASP A 85 -3.94 -16.36 -10.48
N GLU A 86 -2.62 -16.35 -10.42
CA GLU A 86 -1.80 -15.21 -10.02
C GLU A 86 -1.31 -14.41 -11.24
N SER A 87 -1.88 -14.64 -12.43
CA SER A 87 -1.50 -13.88 -13.62
C SER A 87 -1.88 -12.40 -13.50
N TYR A 88 -0.87 -11.55 -13.63
CA TYR A 88 -1.04 -10.09 -13.74
C TYR A 88 -1.03 -9.62 -15.20
N ASP A 89 -0.38 -10.38 -16.09
CA ASP A 89 -0.20 -10.03 -17.50
C ASP A 89 -1.09 -10.87 -18.44
N PRO A 90 -1.81 -10.23 -19.38
CA PRO A 90 -2.60 -10.94 -20.38
C PRO A 90 -1.72 -11.84 -21.25
N GLY A 91 -1.92 -13.15 -21.16
CA GLY A 91 -1.22 -14.16 -21.99
C GLY A 91 -0.29 -15.10 -21.23
N PHE A 92 -0.05 -14.87 -19.93
CA PHE A 92 0.77 -15.76 -19.09
C PHE A 92 -0.04 -16.20 -17.88
N ALA A 93 -0.78 -17.31 -18.00
CA ALA A 93 -1.51 -17.88 -16.88
C ALA A 93 -0.50 -18.46 -15.85
N ASP A 94 -0.42 -17.87 -14.65
CA ASP A 94 0.32 -18.41 -13.51
C ASP A 94 -0.69 -19.04 -12.55
N ILE A 95 -1.16 -20.24 -12.92
CA ILE A 95 -2.10 -20.99 -12.10
C ILE A 95 -1.29 -21.79 -11.08
N ARG A 96 -1.50 -21.50 -9.81
CA ARG A 96 -0.83 -22.17 -8.69
C ARG A 96 -1.80 -22.92 -7.82
N THR A 97 -1.34 -24.07 -7.36
CA THR A 97 -2.04 -24.87 -6.35
C THR A 97 -1.22 -24.84 -5.07
N THR A 98 -1.87 -24.46 -3.98
CA THR A 98 -1.25 -24.28 -2.68
C THR A 98 -1.93 -25.21 -1.67
N LEU A 99 -1.12 -25.97 -0.94
CA LEU A 99 -1.54 -26.77 0.21
C LEU A 99 -1.17 -26.03 1.49
N THR A 100 -2.16 -25.62 2.27
CA THR A 100 -1.97 -24.93 3.54
C THR A 100 -2.60 -25.70 4.68
N TYR A 101 -2.17 -25.46 5.92
CA TYR A 101 -2.83 -25.97 7.13
C TYR A 101 -2.67 -24.99 8.28
N GLN A 102 -3.46 -25.14 9.34
CA GLN A 102 -3.41 -24.28 10.52
C GLN A 102 -2.72 -24.98 11.69
N ARG A 103 -1.80 -24.27 12.34
CA ARG A 103 -1.20 -24.69 13.61
C ARG A 103 -0.87 -23.49 14.49
N PRO A 104 -0.73 -23.67 15.81
CA PRO A 104 -0.09 -22.65 16.63
C PRO A 104 1.37 -22.45 16.19
N GLU A 105 1.82 -21.20 16.25
CA GLU A 105 3.24 -20.85 16.18
C GLU A 105 4.03 -21.67 17.21
N THR A 106 5.27 -22.00 16.85
CA THR A 106 6.25 -22.46 17.83
C THR A 106 6.70 -21.31 18.72
N ALA A 107 7.27 -21.63 19.89
CA ALA A 107 7.84 -20.61 20.78
C ALA A 107 8.92 -19.77 20.08
N ASP A 108 9.70 -20.37 19.19
CA ASP A 108 10.75 -19.68 18.43
C ASP A 108 10.18 -18.77 17.33
N GLU A 109 9.11 -19.18 16.64
CA GLU A 109 8.38 -18.34 15.68
C GLU A 109 7.74 -17.13 16.40
N ALA A 110 7.09 -17.36 17.54
CA ALA A 110 6.48 -16.29 18.34
C ALA A 110 7.55 -15.30 18.88
N LYS A 111 8.70 -15.82 19.33
CA LYS A 111 9.83 -14.99 19.77
C LYS A 111 10.43 -14.20 18.61
N SER A 112 10.58 -14.81 17.45
CA SER A 112 11.09 -14.16 16.24
C SER A 112 10.17 -13.03 15.81
N ARG A 113 8.86 -13.26 15.79
CA ARG A 113 7.83 -12.24 15.52
C ARG A 113 7.87 -11.10 16.54
N ALA A 114 7.98 -11.42 17.83
CA ALA A 114 8.11 -10.40 18.88
C ALA A 114 9.39 -9.57 18.74
N SER A 115 10.50 -10.19 18.31
CA SER A 115 11.76 -9.47 18.05
C SER A 115 11.73 -8.64 16.77
N ALA A 116 11.08 -9.11 15.70
CA ALA A 116 10.93 -8.37 14.45
C ALA A 116 9.99 -7.16 14.63
N ALA A 117 9.01 -7.26 15.52
CA ALA A 117 8.12 -6.16 15.90
C ALA A 117 8.79 -5.12 16.81
N ARG A 118 9.96 -5.43 17.41
CA ARG A 118 10.79 -4.43 18.08
C ARG A 118 11.52 -3.63 17.00
N LEU A 119 10.83 -2.62 16.47
CA LEU A 119 11.52 -1.51 15.82
C LEU A 119 12.58 -0.97 16.81
N PRO A 120 13.75 -0.54 16.33
CA PRO A 120 14.75 0.10 17.17
C PRO A 120 14.07 1.21 17.98
N GLU A 121 14.29 1.23 19.30
CA GLU A 121 13.53 2.08 20.21
C GLU A 121 13.75 3.56 19.86
N TYR A 122 12.78 4.13 19.16
CA TYR A 122 12.61 5.57 19.09
C TYR A 122 12.04 6.01 20.44
N SER A 123 12.83 6.75 21.21
CA SER A 123 12.34 7.38 22.44
C SER A 123 12.53 8.88 22.36
N ILE A 124 11.58 9.63 22.92
CA ILE A 124 11.67 11.08 23.00
C ILE A 124 11.81 11.44 24.47
N LYS A 125 12.90 12.13 24.83
CA LYS A 125 13.16 12.59 26.20
C LYS A 125 13.16 14.12 26.21
N LYS A 126 12.36 14.71 27.09
CA LYS A 126 12.47 16.14 27.42
C LYS A 126 13.23 16.27 28.74
N GLN A 127 14.34 17.01 28.74
CA GLN A 127 15.09 17.37 29.96
C GLN A 127 15.33 18.89 29.95
N GLY A 128 14.69 19.62 30.87
CA GLY A 128 14.68 21.08 30.85
C GLY A 128 14.13 21.62 29.52
N ASP A 129 14.88 22.53 28.89
CA ASP A 129 14.56 23.13 27.60
C ASP A 129 15.07 22.32 26.38
N THR A 130 15.53 21.09 26.61
CA THR A 130 16.04 20.21 25.56
C THR A 130 15.08 19.05 25.30
N LEU A 131 14.71 18.86 24.04
CA LEU A 131 13.94 17.74 23.52
C LEU A 131 14.86 16.85 22.68
N THR A 132 15.10 15.62 23.13
CA THR A 132 15.98 14.66 22.47
C THR A 132 15.17 13.51 21.88
N PHE A 133 15.36 13.24 20.59
CA PHE A 133 14.93 12.01 19.93
C PHE A 133 16.11 11.04 19.96
N LEU A 134 15.91 9.89 20.56
CA LEU A 134 16.89 8.82 20.65
C LEU A 134 16.47 7.68 19.73
N TYR A 135 17.47 7.02 19.14
CA TYR A 135 17.34 5.77 18.45
C TYR A 135 18.28 4.77 19.12
N ASP A 136 17.74 3.69 19.67
CA ASP A 136 18.53 2.68 20.39
C ASP A 136 19.36 3.29 21.54
N GLY A 137 18.73 4.21 22.29
CA GLY A 137 19.38 4.93 23.39
C GLY A 137 20.42 5.98 22.96
N VAL A 138 20.71 6.12 21.67
CA VAL A 138 21.64 7.12 21.12
C VAL A 138 20.86 8.36 20.68
N PRO A 139 21.15 9.57 21.19
CA PRO A 139 20.57 10.81 20.69
C PRO A 139 20.82 10.98 19.18
N ARG A 140 19.74 11.16 18.40
CA ARG A 140 19.79 11.41 16.95
C ARG A 140 19.36 12.83 16.59
N ILE A 141 18.43 13.39 17.36
CA ILE A 141 17.98 14.76 17.18
C ILE A 141 17.92 15.39 18.56
N VAL A 142 18.54 16.55 18.73
CA VAL A 142 18.47 17.34 19.97
C VAL A 142 17.94 18.72 19.58
N LEU A 143 16.73 19.04 20.01
CA LEU A 143 16.09 20.33 19.79
C LEU A 143 16.06 21.09 21.12
N GLY A 144 16.73 22.24 21.20
CA GLY A 144 16.80 23.05 22.41
C GLY A 144 18.22 23.30 22.91
N ASN A 145 18.34 23.96 24.06
CA ASN A 145 19.57 24.60 24.59
C ASN A 145 20.00 25.87 23.82
N LEU A 146 19.09 26.86 23.75
CA LEU A 146 19.38 28.21 23.22
C LEU A 146 20.25 29.05 24.18
N ASP A 147 20.43 28.61 25.42
CA ASP A 147 21.17 29.37 26.44
C ASP A 147 22.69 29.35 26.24
N LYS A 148 23.18 28.58 25.27
CA LYS A 148 24.56 28.70 24.74
C LYS A 148 24.69 29.77 23.64
N ALA A 149 23.87 30.83 23.70
CA ALA A 149 23.97 31.96 22.77
C ALA A 149 25.35 32.65 22.78
N ASP A 150 26.13 32.47 23.85
CA ASP A 150 27.42 33.15 24.04
C ASP A 150 28.64 32.39 23.49
N GLU A 151 28.50 31.11 23.12
CA GLU A 151 29.52 30.45 22.29
C GLU A 151 29.25 30.88 20.85
N LYS A 152 30.06 31.81 20.34
CA LYS A 152 30.11 32.17 18.91
C LYS A 152 30.28 30.89 18.10
N ILE A 153 29.18 30.30 17.63
CA ILE A 153 29.23 29.22 16.67
C ILE A 153 29.73 29.86 15.37
N GLU A 154 31.01 29.69 15.06
CA GLU A 154 31.67 30.24 13.86
C GLU A 154 31.02 29.72 12.57
N THR A 155 30.36 28.57 12.63
CA THR A 155 29.75 27.88 11.50
C THR A 155 28.22 27.89 11.61
N PRO A 156 27.51 28.59 10.70
CA PRO A 156 26.07 28.82 10.81
C PRO A 156 25.20 27.57 10.60
N PHE A 157 25.79 26.54 10.00
CA PHE A 157 25.30 25.18 9.91
C PHE A 157 26.48 24.28 10.27
N ALA A 158 26.39 23.59 11.39
CA ALA A 158 27.41 22.65 11.82
C ALA A 158 26.79 21.25 11.90
N VAL A 159 27.40 20.32 11.17
CA VAL A 159 27.20 18.88 11.39
C VAL A 159 28.43 18.38 12.09
N GLU A 160 28.34 18.27 13.42
CA GLU A 160 29.40 17.67 14.23
C GLU A 160 28.96 16.28 14.67
N GLY A 161 29.55 15.26 14.04
CA GLY A 161 29.11 13.87 14.19
C GLY A 161 27.70 13.67 13.59
N ASP A 162 26.77 13.19 14.41
CA ASP A 162 25.38 12.91 14.01
C ASP A 162 24.40 14.05 14.42
N GLN A 163 24.90 15.21 14.84
CA GLN A 163 24.11 16.34 15.31
C GLN A 163 24.09 17.49 14.29
N VAL A 164 22.92 18.09 14.05
CA VAL A 164 22.74 19.29 13.22
C VAL A 164 22.43 20.49 14.10
N SER A 165 23.21 21.56 13.98
CA SER A 165 23.00 22.84 14.66
C SER A 165 22.71 23.95 13.64
N LEU A 166 21.65 24.72 13.85
CA LEU A 166 21.30 25.90 13.04
C LEU A 166 21.36 27.17 13.89
N ALA A 167 22.08 28.19 13.42
CA ALA A 167 22.11 29.50 14.06
C ALA A 167 20.84 30.32 13.77
N GLN A 168 20.41 31.14 14.73
CA GLN A 168 19.24 32.03 14.60
C GLN A 168 19.32 32.94 13.36
N ALA A 169 20.52 33.41 13.01
CA ALA A 169 20.73 34.24 11.82
C ALA A 169 20.29 33.59 10.50
N PHE A 170 20.28 32.25 10.41
CA PHE A 170 19.80 31.52 9.22
C PHE A 170 18.28 31.36 9.20
N ILE A 171 17.67 31.23 10.38
CA ILE A 171 16.21 31.28 10.53
C ILE A 171 15.71 32.66 10.10
N ASP A 172 16.40 33.73 10.51
CA ASP A 172 16.07 35.10 10.13
C ASP A 172 16.29 35.37 8.63
N ALA A 173 17.30 34.73 8.03
CA ALA A 173 17.59 34.84 6.60
C ALA A 173 16.65 34.01 5.70
N GLY A 174 15.96 33.01 6.26
CA GLY A 174 15.03 32.14 5.51
C GLY A 174 15.68 31.25 4.45
N LYS A 175 17.02 31.14 4.41
CA LYS A 175 17.76 30.38 3.39
C LYS A 175 18.78 29.44 4.01
N LEU A 176 18.75 28.18 3.60
CA LEU A 176 19.71 27.14 3.98
C LEU A 176 20.84 26.99 2.95
N SER A 177 20.51 27.13 1.67
CA SER A 177 21.44 27.08 0.54
C SER A 177 20.84 27.82 -0.67
N PRO A 178 21.55 27.95 -1.81
CA PRO A 178 20.99 28.56 -3.01
C PRO A 178 19.68 27.93 -3.48
N ASP A 179 19.54 26.61 -3.28
CA ASP A 179 18.39 25.83 -3.78
C ASP A 179 17.42 25.42 -2.66
N TRP A 180 17.71 25.75 -1.40
CA TRP A 180 16.93 25.31 -0.23
C TRP A 180 16.57 26.49 0.68
N GLY A 181 15.26 26.71 0.84
CA GLY A 181 14.67 27.73 1.70
C GLY A 181 14.13 27.15 3.00
N LEU A 182 14.14 27.97 4.06
CA LEU A 182 13.36 27.76 5.26
C LEU A 182 12.04 28.51 5.11
N ARG A 183 10.93 27.78 5.18
CA ARG A 183 9.63 28.41 5.32
C ARG A 183 9.49 28.89 6.76
N THR A 184 9.39 30.19 6.97
CA THR A 184 9.11 30.77 8.29
C THR A 184 7.65 31.25 8.38
N THR A 185 7.11 31.31 9.59
CA THR A 185 5.80 31.91 9.87
C THR A 185 5.83 32.63 11.21
N THR A 186 4.93 33.59 11.42
CA THR A 186 4.82 34.32 12.68
C THR A 186 3.73 33.67 13.54
N ASN A 187 4.08 33.25 14.76
CA ASN A 187 3.12 32.68 15.70
C ASN A 187 2.20 33.77 16.31
N ALA A 188 1.21 33.35 17.11
CA ALA A 188 0.27 34.28 17.76
C ALA A 188 0.92 35.28 18.74
N ALA A 189 2.17 35.04 19.17
CA ALA A 189 2.95 35.93 20.03
C ALA A 189 3.84 36.90 19.23
N GLY A 190 3.77 36.91 17.90
CA GLY A 190 4.58 37.78 17.06
C GLY A 190 6.01 37.27 16.80
N GLN A 191 6.33 36.04 17.19
CA GLN A 191 7.66 35.45 17.01
C GLN A 191 7.75 34.70 15.67
N MET A 192 8.86 34.88 14.97
CA MET A 192 9.16 34.13 13.74
C MET A 192 9.62 32.70 14.11
N ILE A 193 8.95 31.69 13.54
CA ILE A 193 9.26 30.27 13.75
C ILE A 193 9.44 29.57 12.39
N VAL A 194 10.23 28.50 12.36
CA VAL A 194 10.36 27.64 11.17
C VAL A 194 9.13 26.75 11.04
N ALA A 195 8.46 26.82 9.89
CA ALA A 195 7.29 26.06 9.52
C ALA A 195 7.57 24.95 8.48
N GLY A 196 8.78 24.91 7.91
CA GLY A 196 9.20 23.85 6.99
C GLY A 196 10.55 24.11 6.33
N VAL A 197 11.07 23.08 5.67
CA VAL A 197 12.25 23.13 4.80
C VAL A 197 11.78 22.70 3.40
N GLY A 198 12.10 23.48 2.38
CA GLY A 198 11.76 23.15 0.99
C GLY A 198 12.89 23.52 0.05
N MET A 199 12.95 22.88 -1.11
CA MET A 199 13.73 23.46 -2.20
C MET A 199 13.04 24.77 -2.60
N ASP A 200 13.77 25.88 -2.53
CA ASP A 200 13.36 27.12 -3.22
C ASP A 200 13.48 26.78 -4.71
N LEU A 201 12.44 26.15 -5.25
CA LEU A 201 12.17 26.29 -6.66
C LEU A 201 11.87 27.77 -6.78
N ASP A 202 12.87 28.56 -7.17
CA ASP A 202 12.72 29.96 -7.53
C ASP A 202 11.35 30.10 -8.19
N GLU A 203 10.50 31.01 -7.73
CA GLU A 203 9.15 31.23 -8.29
C GLU A 203 9.18 31.60 -9.80
N ASP A 204 10.36 31.60 -10.41
CA ASP A 204 10.67 31.74 -11.84
C ASP A 204 10.81 30.41 -12.63
N PRO A 205 9.77 29.54 -12.74
CA PRO A 205 9.76 28.59 -13.84
C PRO A 205 8.42 28.55 -14.59
N ILE A 206 7.41 29.35 -14.26
CA ILE A 206 6.22 29.40 -15.12
C ILE A 206 6.51 30.25 -16.36
N GLU A 207 7.05 31.46 -16.19
CA GLU A 207 7.30 32.36 -17.33
C GLU A 207 8.38 31.82 -18.28
N LYS A 208 9.46 31.22 -17.76
CA LYS A 208 10.51 30.62 -18.61
C LYS A 208 10.05 29.35 -19.33
N PHE A 209 9.10 28.59 -18.78
CA PHE A 209 8.55 27.42 -19.46
C PHE A 209 7.60 27.83 -20.60
N VAL A 210 6.91 28.97 -20.46
CA VAL A 210 6.12 29.57 -21.55
C VAL A 210 7.02 30.06 -22.70
N ASP A 211 8.17 30.68 -22.39
CA ASP A 211 9.13 31.13 -23.41
C ASP A 211 9.84 29.95 -24.11
N ALA A 212 10.18 28.88 -23.38
CA ALA A 212 10.79 27.68 -23.97
C ALA A 212 9.86 26.93 -24.94
N LEU A 213 8.54 27.11 -24.82
CA LEU A 213 7.54 26.60 -25.76
C LEU A 213 7.35 27.50 -27.00
N GLY A 214 8.06 28.63 -27.08
CA GLY A 214 8.07 29.51 -28.26
C GLY A 214 6.73 30.18 -28.57
N ARG A 215 5.88 30.40 -27.56
CA ARG A 215 4.50 30.89 -27.77
C ARG A 215 4.21 32.13 -26.93
N THR A 216 4.60 33.27 -27.46
CA THR A 216 4.15 34.58 -26.99
C THR A 216 2.66 34.77 -27.31
N GLY A 217 1.81 34.87 -26.28
CA GLY A 217 0.46 35.42 -26.42
C GLY A 217 -0.70 34.45 -26.23
N CYS A 218 -0.76 33.74 -25.10
CA CYS A 218 -2.03 33.26 -24.59
C CYS A 218 -2.43 34.12 -23.37
N ASP A 219 -3.43 34.98 -23.54
CA ASP A 219 -4.13 35.60 -22.41
C ASP A 219 -4.82 34.47 -21.63
N ALA A 220 -4.12 33.94 -20.62
CA ALA A 220 -4.51 32.76 -19.86
C ALA A 220 -5.88 32.89 -19.16
N GLU A 221 -6.39 34.12 -19.05
CA GLU A 221 -7.65 34.44 -18.38
C GLU A 221 -8.89 34.21 -19.26
N ASN A 222 -8.77 34.30 -20.60
CA ASN A 222 -9.94 34.32 -21.50
C ASN A 222 -10.14 33.08 -22.38
N ASP A 223 -9.23 32.09 -22.40
CA ASP A 223 -9.39 30.97 -23.34
C ASP A 223 -8.83 29.62 -22.82
N LYS A 224 -9.36 29.18 -21.67
CA LYS A 224 -9.00 27.89 -21.03
C LYS A 224 -9.22 26.68 -21.95
N SER A 225 -10.23 26.74 -22.83
CA SER A 225 -10.49 25.73 -23.87
C SER A 225 -9.32 25.60 -24.84
N LYS A 226 -8.81 26.73 -25.33
CA LYS A 226 -7.72 26.75 -26.31
C LYS A 226 -6.41 26.25 -25.73
N LEU A 227 -6.14 26.53 -24.45
CA LEU A 227 -4.98 25.99 -23.75
C LEU A 227 -5.09 24.46 -23.59
N ALA A 228 -6.27 23.96 -23.21
CA ALA A 228 -6.51 22.52 -23.08
C ALA A 228 -6.37 21.78 -24.43
N ASP A 229 -6.87 22.36 -25.52
CA ASP A 229 -6.74 21.81 -26.86
C ASP A 229 -5.28 21.80 -27.33
N GLN A 230 -4.50 22.84 -26.98
CA GLN A 230 -3.07 22.90 -27.28
C GLN A 230 -2.27 21.84 -26.50
N PHE A 231 -2.54 21.65 -25.21
CA PHE A 231 -1.91 20.57 -24.44
C PHE A 231 -2.28 19.21 -25.00
N ARG A 232 -3.55 19.00 -25.35
CA ARG A 232 -4.00 17.74 -25.98
C ARG A 232 -3.27 17.48 -27.30
N SER A 233 -3.14 18.51 -28.14
CA SER A 233 -2.39 18.42 -29.41
C SER A 233 -0.93 18.06 -29.17
N ALA A 234 -0.24 18.77 -28.27
CA ALA A 234 1.16 18.51 -27.96
C ALA A 234 1.37 17.10 -27.39
N ILE A 235 0.51 16.65 -26.48
CA ILE A 235 0.56 15.28 -25.92
C ILE A 235 0.35 14.24 -27.03
N SER A 236 -0.58 14.48 -27.98
CA SER A 236 -0.87 13.55 -29.08
C SER A 236 0.30 13.37 -30.07
N GLU A 237 1.19 14.36 -30.17
CA GLU A 237 2.37 14.28 -31.04
C GLU A 237 3.55 13.53 -30.41
N THR A 238 3.55 13.38 -29.08
CA THR A 238 4.59 12.61 -28.37
C THR A 238 4.53 11.13 -28.74
N GLU A 239 5.68 10.44 -28.72
CA GLU A 239 5.74 9.00 -28.95
C GLU A 239 4.90 8.22 -27.92
N LEU A 240 4.85 8.70 -26.67
CA LEU A 240 3.97 8.14 -25.64
C LEU A 240 2.48 8.33 -26.00
N GLY A 241 2.10 9.52 -26.49
CA GLY A 241 0.73 9.82 -26.91
C GLY A 241 0.28 8.95 -28.09
N LYS A 242 1.15 8.77 -29.09
CA LYS A 242 0.90 7.88 -30.24
C LYS A 242 0.80 6.43 -29.81
N ALA A 243 1.72 5.95 -28.96
CA ALA A 243 1.69 4.58 -28.46
C ALA A 243 0.43 4.30 -27.64
N LEU A 244 0.01 5.25 -26.79
CA LEU A 244 -1.22 5.12 -26.02
C LEU A 244 -2.46 5.11 -26.93
N ALA A 245 -2.51 5.98 -27.94
CA ALA A 245 -3.61 5.99 -28.91
C ALA A 245 -3.71 4.66 -29.68
N ALA A 246 -2.59 4.13 -30.16
CA ALA A 246 -2.53 2.84 -30.84
C ALA A 246 -2.97 1.68 -29.93
N ARG A 247 -2.57 1.70 -28.64
CA ARG A 247 -3.00 0.70 -27.65
C ARG A 247 -4.50 0.78 -27.38
N ILE A 248 -5.07 1.98 -27.30
CA ILE A 248 -6.52 2.19 -27.13
C ILE A 248 -7.27 1.66 -28.35
N GLU A 249 -6.80 1.96 -29.56
CA GLU A 249 -7.43 1.47 -30.80
C GLU A 249 -7.40 -0.06 -30.88
N HIS A 250 -6.25 -0.66 -30.56
CA HIS A 250 -6.10 -2.12 -30.51
C HIS A 250 -7.04 -2.79 -29.49
N GLU A 251 -7.16 -2.22 -28.29
CA GLU A 251 -8.08 -2.69 -27.25
C GLU A 251 -9.54 -2.60 -27.70
N ILE A 252 -9.94 -1.49 -28.33
CA ILE A 252 -11.30 -1.31 -28.88
C ILE A 252 -11.60 -2.37 -29.94
N THR A 253 -10.68 -2.58 -30.89
CA THR A 253 -10.85 -3.62 -31.92
C THR A 253 -10.97 -5.02 -31.30
N THR A 254 -10.15 -5.31 -30.29
CA THR A 254 -10.16 -6.61 -29.59
C THR A 254 -11.49 -6.85 -28.88
N ARG A 255 -12.01 -5.84 -28.18
CA ARG A 255 -13.33 -5.91 -27.52
C ARG A 255 -14.47 -6.12 -28.49
N VAL A 256 -14.50 -5.38 -29.60
CA VAL A 256 -15.53 -5.56 -30.64
C VAL A 256 -15.51 -6.98 -31.23
N SER A 257 -14.32 -7.55 -31.43
CA SER A 257 -14.17 -8.94 -31.88
C SER A 257 -14.70 -9.94 -30.84
N ALA A 258 -14.33 -9.76 -29.58
CA ALA A 258 -14.80 -10.60 -28.48
C ALA A 258 -16.32 -10.55 -28.30
N ASP A 259 -16.92 -9.35 -28.37
CA ASP A 259 -18.36 -9.15 -28.29
C ASP A 259 -19.10 -9.83 -29.46
N THR A 260 -18.54 -9.75 -30.67
CA THR A 260 -19.08 -10.45 -31.85
C THR A 260 -19.06 -11.97 -31.66
N GLN A 261 -17.95 -12.51 -31.13
CA GLN A 261 -17.84 -13.95 -30.85
C GLN A 261 -18.80 -14.40 -29.74
N LEU A 262 -18.95 -13.59 -28.68
CA LEU A 262 -19.87 -13.86 -27.59
C LEU A 262 -21.32 -13.87 -28.10
N ALA A 263 -21.71 -12.87 -28.90
CA ALA A 263 -23.03 -12.80 -29.52
C ALA A 263 -23.32 -14.03 -30.38
N ALA A 264 -22.34 -14.49 -31.18
CA ALA A 264 -22.49 -15.70 -31.98
C ALA A 264 -22.67 -16.97 -31.13
N ARG A 265 -21.93 -17.10 -30.03
CA ARG A 265 -22.06 -18.23 -29.08
C ARG A 265 -23.41 -18.23 -28.37
N ILE A 266 -23.91 -17.05 -27.97
CA ILE A 266 -25.24 -16.90 -27.39
C ILE A 266 -26.30 -17.35 -28.38
N GLY A 267 -26.25 -16.88 -29.64
CA GLY A 267 -27.19 -17.30 -30.67
C GLY A 267 -27.18 -18.82 -30.93
N ALA A 268 -26.01 -19.46 -30.92
CA ALA A 268 -25.90 -20.92 -31.06
C ALA A 268 -26.54 -21.67 -29.87
N LEU A 269 -26.35 -21.17 -28.65
CA LEU A 269 -26.97 -21.73 -27.45
C LEU A 269 -28.49 -21.58 -27.44
N GLU A 270 -29.00 -20.44 -27.91
CA GLU A 270 -30.44 -20.21 -28.06
C GLU A 270 -31.07 -21.21 -29.03
N VAL A 271 -30.42 -21.49 -30.16
CA VAL A 271 -30.85 -22.52 -31.12
C VAL A 271 -30.85 -23.92 -30.48
N HIS A 272 -29.79 -24.28 -29.76
CA HIS A 272 -29.73 -25.57 -29.06
C HIS A 272 -30.82 -25.70 -27.99
N ALA A 273 -31.09 -24.64 -27.23
CA ALA A 273 -32.14 -24.63 -26.23
C ALA A 273 -33.53 -24.78 -26.87
N ALA A 274 -33.80 -24.09 -27.97
CA ALA A 274 -35.04 -24.24 -28.73
C ALA A 274 -35.24 -25.68 -29.23
N HIS A 275 -34.20 -26.30 -29.78
CA HIS A 275 -34.25 -27.69 -30.23
C HIS A 275 -34.47 -28.68 -29.07
N ALA A 276 -33.81 -28.46 -27.92
CA ALA A 276 -34.02 -29.28 -26.72
C ALA A 276 -35.47 -29.20 -26.22
N ASN A 277 -36.07 -28.01 -26.24
CA ASN A 277 -37.48 -27.84 -25.88
C ASN A 277 -38.42 -28.58 -26.85
N GLU A 278 -38.17 -28.53 -28.16
CA GLU A 278 -38.94 -29.30 -29.15
C GLU A 278 -38.84 -30.82 -28.88
N MET A 279 -37.65 -31.32 -28.54
CA MET A 279 -37.47 -32.72 -28.17
C MET A 279 -38.24 -33.12 -26.91
N LEU A 280 -38.28 -32.23 -25.90
CA LEU A 280 -39.03 -32.44 -24.67
C LEU A 280 -40.54 -32.48 -24.93
N ASP A 281 -41.06 -31.57 -25.75
CA ASP A 281 -42.47 -31.55 -26.14
C ASP A 281 -42.87 -32.86 -26.85
N ARG A 282 -42.04 -33.33 -27.79
CA ARG A 282 -42.26 -34.62 -28.48
C ARG A 282 -42.23 -35.81 -27.53
N LEU A 283 -41.33 -35.79 -26.54
CA LEU A 283 -41.28 -36.83 -25.51
C LEU A 283 -42.55 -36.82 -24.66
N PHE A 284 -43.02 -35.64 -24.27
CA PHE A 284 -44.24 -35.46 -23.49
C PHE A 284 -45.47 -35.98 -24.22
N ASP A 285 -45.59 -35.68 -25.52
CA ASP A 285 -46.64 -36.23 -26.38
C ASP A 285 -46.60 -37.76 -26.45
N CYS A 286 -45.41 -38.34 -26.61
CA CYS A 286 -45.23 -39.79 -26.66
C CYS A 286 -45.64 -40.48 -25.34
N VAL A 287 -45.24 -39.90 -24.19
CA VAL A 287 -45.63 -40.39 -22.87
C VAL A 287 -47.14 -40.28 -22.66
N SER A 288 -47.75 -39.18 -23.10
CA SER A 288 -49.21 -38.97 -23.02
C SER A 288 -49.97 -40.02 -23.84
N GLN A 289 -49.52 -40.31 -25.07
CA GLN A 289 -50.10 -41.36 -25.91
C GLN A 289 -49.96 -42.75 -25.28
N LEU A 290 -48.77 -43.08 -24.75
CA LEU A 290 -48.54 -44.36 -24.07
C LEU A 290 -49.46 -44.51 -22.85
N THR A 291 -49.62 -43.44 -22.07
CA THR A 291 -50.50 -43.43 -20.90
C THR A 291 -51.95 -43.72 -21.31
N ALA A 292 -52.45 -43.11 -22.39
CA ALA A 292 -53.79 -43.38 -22.92
C ALA A 292 -53.98 -44.83 -23.39
N VAL A 293 -52.95 -45.44 -23.98
CA VAL A 293 -52.99 -46.86 -24.38
C VAL A 293 -53.03 -47.79 -23.16
N VAL A 294 -52.32 -47.44 -22.09
CA VAL A 294 -52.30 -48.24 -20.85
C VAL A 294 -53.62 -48.14 -20.10
N THR A 295 -54.26 -46.97 -20.06
CA THR A 295 -55.51 -46.75 -19.30
C THR A 295 -56.78 -47.24 -20.02
N SER A 296 -56.70 -47.60 -21.30
CA SER A 296 -57.82 -48.10 -22.10
C SER A 296 -57.96 -49.64 -22.11
N LYS A 297 -57.07 -50.35 -21.40
CA LYS A 297 -57.12 -51.81 -21.19
C LYS A 297 -57.59 -52.15 -19.79
#